data_AF-A0AAV4Q1C6-F1
#
_entry.id   AF-A0AAV4Q1C6-F1
#
_cell.length_a   1.000
_cell.length_b   1.000
_cell.length_c   1.000
_cell.angle_alpha   90.00
_cell.angle_beta   90.00
_cell.angle_gamma   90.00
#
_symmetry.space_group_name_H-M   'P 1'
#
loop_
_entity.id
_entity.type
_entity.pdbx_description
1 polymer ?
#
loop_
_entity_poly.entity_id
_entity_poly.type
_entity_poly.pdbx_seq_one_letter_code
_entity_poly.pdbx_strand_id
1 'polypeptide(L)'
;MLMLTGDKPLRTVIQEKALILWEKIIRVPGCFSLWNEVKQVLMRNLKTQMGFLQGSPPAKNSLGLNHEPELLILPQNPVHLKSFCIKLDLGQKITKSNTDTFILRALALEMLTILYPDPEWLRIFTDGSLLSDSPNAGTGVSSEIFSF
;
A
#
# COMPACT_ATOMS: atom_id res chain seq x y z
N MET A 1 0.79 -12.56 36.37
CA MET A 1 1.89 -12.49 35.36
C MET A 1 2.53 -11.12 35.34
N LEU A 2 1.82 -10.02 35.07
CA LEU A 2 2.40 -8.66 35.09
C LEU A 2 3.21 -8.35 36.35
N MET A 3 2.70 -8.71 37.53
CA MET A 3 3.39 -8.47 38.81
C MET A 3 4.64 -9.35 39.02
N LEU A 4 4.80 -10.43 38.24
CA LEU A 4 5.89 -11.41 38.37
C LEU A 4 6.90 -11.33 37.22
N THR A 5 6.46 -11.02 36.00
CA THR A 5 7.31 -10.94 34.79
C THR A 5 7.46 -9.53 34.24
N GLY A 6 6.65 -8.57 34.71
CA GLY A 6 6.58 -7.23 34.10
C GLY A 6 5.78 -7.18 32.80
N ASP A 7 5.32 -8.32 32.28
CA ASP A 7 4.64 -8.38 30.98
C ASP A 7 3.12 -8.24 31.09
N LYS A 8 2.56 -7.42 30.20
CA LYS A 8 1.12 -7.34 30.03
C LYS A 8 0.59 -8.67 29.50
N PRO A 9 -0.58 -9.13 29.98
CA PRO A 9 -1.25 -10.28 29.38
C PRO A 9 -1.43 -10.07 27.87
N LEU A 10 -1.18 -11.11 27.07
CA LEU A 10 -1.29 -11.03 25.61
C LEU A 10 -2.64 -10.46 25.16
N ARG A 11 -3.72 -10.83 25.83
CA ARG A 11 -5.07 -10.31 25.57
C ARG A 11 -5.13 -8.79 25.66
N THR A 12 -4.52 -8.21 26.70
CA THR A 12 -4.45 -6.76 26.90
C THR A 12 -3.66 -6.09 25.78
N VAL A 13 -2.52 -6.69 25.39
CA VAL A 13 -1.71 -6.18 24.27
C VAL A 13 -2.51 -6.18 22.97
N ILE A 14 -3.24 -7.27 22.67
CA ILE A 14 -4.09 -7.36 21.47
C ILE A 14 -5.16 -6.27 21.50
N GLN A 15 -5.84 -6.05 22.63
CA GLN A 15 -6.87 -5.03 22.77
C GLN A 15 -6.30 -3.61 22.59
N GLU A 16 -5.14 -3.32 23.17
CA GLU A 16 -4.45 -2.03 22.99
C GLU A 16 -4.10 -1.79 21.51
N LYS A 17 -3.53 -2.78 20.82
CA LYS A 17 -3.19 -2.67 19.39
C LYS A 17 -4.42 -2.56 18.50
N ALA A 18 -5.49 -3.28 18.82
CA ALA A 18 -6.76 -3.19 18.11
C ALA A 18 -7.37 -1.78 18.21
N LEU A 19 -7.34 -1.17 19.40
CA LEU A 19 -7.80 0.20 19.61
C LEU A 19 -6.98 1.22 18.82
N ILE A 20 -5.65 1.10 18.81
CA ILE A 20 -4.78 1.99 18.03
C ILE A 20 -5.14 1.91 16.53
N LEU A 21 -5.34 0.69 16.02
CA LEU A 21 -5.73 0.49 14.63
C LEU A 21 -7.14 1.04 14.34
N TRP A 22 -8.08 0.84 15.26
CA TRP A 22 -9.44 1.35 15.15
C TRP A 22 -9.46 2.88 15.06
N GLU A 23 -8.75 3.57 15.97
CA GLU A 23 -8.57 5.03 15.96
C GLU A 23 -7.97 5.52 14.63
N LYS A 24 -6.97 4.82 14.09
CA LYS A 24 -6.39 5.16 12.79
C LYS A 24 -7.43 5.04 11.66
N ILE A 25 -8.21 3.97 11.62
CA ILE A 25 -9.21 3.76 10.56
C ILE A 25 -10.29 4.85 10.57
N ILE A 26 -10.76 5.26 11.76
CA ILE A 26 -11.81 6.27 11.86
C ILE A 26 -11.29 7.70 11.61
N ARG A 27 -10.02 7.98 11.90
CA ARG A 27 -9.42 9.33 11.79
C ARG A 27 -8.67 9.58 10.48
N VAL A 28 -8.22 8.55 9.77
CA VAL A 28 -7.62 8.72 8.43
C VAL A 28 -8.74 8.98 7.41
N PRO A 29 -8.71 10.11 6.68
CA PRO A 29 -9.74 10.43 5.68
C PRO A 29 -9.93 9.32 4.65
N GLY A 30 -11.19 8.95 4.37
CA GLY A 30 -11.55 7.93 3.37
C GLY A 30 -11.32 6.46 3.80
N CYS A 31 -10.60 6.21 4.90
CA CYS A 31 -10.32 4.84 5.34
C CYS A 31 -11.57 4.14 5.91
N PHE A 32 -12.39 4.86 6.67
CA PHE A 32 -13.62 4.32 7.24
C PHE A 32 -14.66 3.92 6.18
N SER A 33 -14.84 4.72 5.13
CA SER A 33 -15.75 4.39 4.02
C SER A 33 -15.28 3.16 3.25
N LEU A 34 -14.00 3.12 2.89
CA LEU A 34 -13.37 1.98 2.21
C LEU A 34 -13.51 0.70 3.03
N TRP A 35 -13.30 0.77 4.36
CA TRP A 35 -13.46 -0.38 5.23
C TRP A 35 -14.90 -0.90 5.27
N ASN A 36 -15.89 -0.01 5.27
CA ASN A 36 -17.29 -0.41 5.25
C ASN A 36 -17.72 -1.02 3.91
N GLU A 37 -17.23 -0.49 2.79
CA GLU A 37 -17.45 -1.05 1.45
C GLU A 37 -16.86 -2.47 1.37
N VAL A 38 -15.61 -2.64 1.79
CA VAL A 38 -14.93 -3.95 1.86
C VAL A 38 -15.69 -4.92 2.77
N LYS A 39 -16.18 -4.46 3.92
CA LYS A 39 -16.93 -5.29 4.87
C LYS A 39 -18.22 -5.83 4.25
N GLN A 40 -18.94 -5.01 3.47
CA GLN A 40 -20.19 -5.44 2.82
C GLN A 40 -19.94 -6.52 1.78
N VAL A 41 -18.79 -6.50 1.10
CA VAL A 41 -18.48 -7.43 0.01
C VAL A 41 -17.80 -8.71 0.50
N LEU A 42 -16.93 -8.64 1.53
CA LEU A 42 -15.97 -9.71 1.83
C LEU A 42 -16.10 -10.35 3.23
N MET A 43 -16.72 -9.69 4.21
CA MET A 43 -16.78 -10.24 5.57
C MET A 43 -18.04 -11.08 5.80
N ARG A 44 -17.87 -12.40 5.93
CA ARG A 44 -18.89 -13.34 6.39
C ARG A 44 -18.83 -13.52 7.91
N ASN A 45 -19.13 -12.47 8.66
CA ASN A 45 -19.31 -12.64 10.11
C ASN A 45 -20.68 -13.25 10.39
N LEU A 46 -20.74 -14.20 11.32
CA LEU A 46 -22.02 -14.68 11.84
C LEU A 46 -22.72 -13.54 12.59
N LYS A 47 -24.06 -13.54 12.63
CA LYS A 47 -24.84 -12.51 13.35
C LYS A 47 -24.48 -12.39 14.83
N THR A 48 -23.94 -13.45 15.42
CA THR A 48 -23.51 -13.53 16.82
C THR A 48 -22.07 -13.07 17.06
N GLN A 49 -21.30 -12.82 16.00
CA GLN A 49 -19.89 -12.42 16.10
C GLN A 49 -19.72 -10.93 15.82
N MET A 50 -19.16 -10.22 16.80
CA MET A 50 -18.81 -8.82 16.65
C MET A 50 -17.59 -8.68 15.73
N GLY A 51 -17.72 -7.86 14.70
CA GLY A 51 -16.59 -7.52 13.84
C GLY A 51 -15.60 -6.58 14.53
N PHE A 52 -14.42 -6.41 13.95
CA PHE A 52 -13.35 -5.54 14.47
C PHE A 52 -13.85 -4.13 14.85
N LEU A 53 -14.56 -3.44 13.94
CA LEU A 53 -15.07 -2.09 14.20
C LEU A 53 -16.11 -2.02 15.34
N GLN A 54 -16.81 -3.13 15.61
CA GLN A 54 -17.85 -3.21 16.64
C GLN A 54 -17.27 -3.63 18.00
N GLY A 55 -16.27 -4.52 18.01
CA GLY A 55 -15.66 -5.06 19.22
C GLY A 55 -14.53 -4.20 19.79
N SER A 56 -13.88 -3.36 18.98
CA SER A 56 -12.76 -2.52 19.44
C SER A 56 -13.18 -1.37 20.36
N PRO A 57 -14.21 -0.54 20.06
CA PRO A 57 -14.58 0.58 20.94
C PRO A 57 -14.93 0.17 22.39
N PRO A 58 -15.70 -0.90 22.63
CA PRO A 58 -15.97 -1.38 24.00
C PRO A 58 -14.71 -1.75 24.79
N ALA A 59 -13.63 -2.14 24.09
CA ALA A 59 -12.37 -2.47 24.75
C ALA A 59 -11.73 -1.25 25.43
N LYS A 60 -11.99 -0.03 24.95
CA LYS A 60 -11.48 1.22 25.55
C LYS A 60 -11.92 1.35 27.01
N ASN A 61 -13.20 1.10 27.27
CA ASN A 61 -13.78 1.13 28.62
C ASN A 61 -13.20 0.01 29.50
N SER A 62 -13.03 -1.19 28.94
CA SER A 62 -12.47 -2.32 29.69
C SER A 62 -11.01 -2.13 30.11
N LEU A 63 -10.27 -1.29 29.38
CA LEU A 63 -8.88 -0.94 29.65
C LEU A 63 -8.73 0.34 30.50
N GLY A 64 -9.83 1.03 30.83
CA GLY A 64 -9.79 2.28 31.59
C GLY A 64 -9.09 3.43 30.86
N LEU A 65 -9.03 3.38 29.52
CA LEU A 65 -8.36 4.40 28.71
C LEU A 65 -9.28 5.62 28.53
N ASN A 66 -9.22 6.56 29.48
CA ASN A 66 -10.02 7.80 29.47
C ASN A 66 -9.30 8.98 28.82
N HIS A 67 -8.12 8.77 28.25
CA HIS A 67 -7.35 9.82 27.61
C HIS A 67 -7.89 10.14 26.22
N GLU A 68 -7.78 11.42 25.84
CA GLU A 68 -8.01 11.85 24.47
C GLU A 68 -6.94 11.26 23.54
N PRO A 69 -7.30 10.80 22.33
CA PRO A 69 -6.33 10.29 21.38
C PRO A 69 -5.30 11.37 20.99
N GLU A 70 -4.02 10.98 20.93
CA GLU A 70 -2.96 11.86 20.43
C GLU A 70 -3.27 12.36 19.00
N LEU A 71 -2.68 13.50 18.63
CA LEU A 71 -2.84 14.06 17.29
C LEU A 71 -2.29 13.08 16.25
N LEU A 72 -3.15 12.68 15.31
CA LEU A 72 -2.75 11.80 14.22
C LEU A 72 -2.08 12.65 13.12
N ILE A 73 -0.78 12.46 12.93
CA ILE A 73 -0.06 13.04 11.80
C ILE A 73 -0.45 12.22 10.56
N LEU A 74 -1.17 12.87 9.64
CA LEU A 74 -1.55 12.23 8.38
C LEU A 74 -0.33 12.15 7.47
N PRO A 75 -0.03 10.96 6.89
CA PRO A 75 1.03 10.86 5.91
C PRO A 75 0.64 11.68 4.68
N GLN A 76 1.54 12.54 4.23
CA GLN A 76 1.37 13.20 2.94
C GLN A 76 1.55 12.16 1.83
N ASN A 77 0.66 12.16 0.85
CA ASN A 77 0.80 11.27 -0.31
C ASN A 77 2.17 11.53 -0.95
N PRO A 78 3.02 10.50 -1.15
CA PRO A 78 4.34 10.65 -1.73
C PRO A 78 4.36 11.37 -3.08
N VAL A 79 3.28 11.25 -3.86
CA VAL A 79 3.09 11.97 -5.14
C VAL A 79 3.05 13.49 -4.95
N HIS A 80 2.62 13.97 -3.78
CA HIS A 80 2.54 15.40 -3.45
C HIS A 80 3.80 15.91 -2.74
N LEU A 81 4.73 15.05 -2.33
CA LEU A 81 5.95 15.46 -1.63
C LEU A 81 6.98 16.07 -2.58
N LYS A 82 7.03 15.59 -3.81
CA LYS A 82 7.97 16.07 -4.84
C LYS A 82 7.24 16.17 -6.17
N SER A 83 7.58 17.20 -6.94
CA SER A 83 7.24 17.21 -8.36
C SER A 83 8.15 16.22 -9.08
N PHE A 84 7.55 15.34 -9.88
CA PHE A 84 8.28 14.40 -10.73
C PHE A 84 8.20 14.92 -12.16
N CYS A 85 9.35 15.01 -12.84
CA CYS A 85 9.37 15.24 -14.28
C CYS A 85 9.30 13.87 -14.96
N ILE A 86 8.20 13.64 -15.67
CA ILE A 86 7.97 12.40 -16.42
C ILE A 86 8.31 12.70 -17.88
N LYS A 87 9.34 12.04 -18.41
CA LYS A 87 9.72 12.10 -19.82
C LYS A 87 9.60 10.69 -20.42
N LEU A 88 8.47 10.44 -21.06
CA LEU A 88 8.16 9.17 -21.72
C LEU A 88 8.23 9.26 -23.25
N ASP A 89 8.51 10.46 -23.77
CA ASP A 89 8.65 10.66 -25.20
C ASP A 89 9.91 9.95 -25.70
N LEU A 90 9.74 9.22 -26.80
CA LEU A 90 10.89 8.72 -27.55
C LEU A 90 11.50 9.90 -28.31
N GLY A 91 12.83 9.91 -28.45
CA GLY A 91 13.54 10.99 -29.16
C GLY A 91 13.17 11.12 -30.63
N GLN A 92 12.44 10.14 -31.18
CA GLN A 92 11.83 10.23 -32.50
C GLN A 92 10.34 9.82 -32.46
N LYS A 93 9.55 10.46 -33.33
CA LYS A 93 8.13 10.13 -33.51
C LYS A 93 8.01 8.79 -34.23
N ILE A 94 7.36 7.83 -33.58
CA ILE A 94 7.14 6.48 -34.11
C ILE A 94 5.67 6.09 -34.08
N THR A 95 5.27 5.24 -35.00
CA THR A 95 3.93 4.64 -35.00
C THR A 95 4.06 3.17 -34.63
N LYS A 96 3.51 2.78 -33.48
CA LYS A 96 3.66 1.42 -32.93
C LYS A 96 3.17 0.32 -33.89
N SER A 97 2.13 0.59 -34.69
CA SER A 97 1.58 -0.38 -35.66
C SER A 97 2.52 -0.68 -36.83
N ASN A 98 3.43 0.25 -37.16
CA ASN A 98 4.24 0.20 -38.37
C ASN A 98 5.73 0.02 -38.06
N THR A 99 6.10 -0.16 -36.80
CA THR A 99 7.49 -0.25 -36.35
C THR A 99 7.73 -1.61 -35.72
N ASP A 100 8.80 -2.29 -36.15
CA ASP A 100 9.16 -3.58 -35.60
C ASP A 100 9.45 -3.51 -34.09
N THR A 101 9.06 -4.55 -33.36
CA THR A 101 9.18 -4.58 -31.88
C THR A 101 10.64 -4.52 -31.43
N PHE A 102 11.57 -5.07 -32.21
CA PHE A 102 13.01 -4.97 -31.95
C PHE A 102 13.48 -3.51 -32.01
N ILE A 103 13.01 -2.77 -33.01
CA ILE A 103 13.33 -1.34 -33.17
C ILE A 103 12.72 -0.54 -32.02
N LEU A 104 11.45 -0.80 -31.66
CA LEU A 104 10.80 -0.17 -30.51
C LEU A 104 11.58 -0.39 -29.21
N ARG A 105 12.03 -1.64 -28.98
CA ARG A 105 12.84 -1.99 -27.82
C ARG A 105 14.18 -1.24 -27.82
N ALA A 106 14.87 -1.20 -28.96
CA ALA A 106 16.16 -0.51 -29.08
C ALA A 106 16.02 0.99 -28.75
N LEU A 107 15.01 1.66 -29.31
CA LEU A 107 14.74 3.07 -29.06
C LEU A 107 14.37 3.36 -27.61
N ALA A 108 13.57 2.48 -27.00
CA ALA A 108 13.21 2.61 -25.59
C ALA A 108 14.44 2.49 -24.68
N LEU A 109 15.31 1.50 -24.94
CA LEU A 109 16.55 1.30 -24.17
C LEU A 109 17.55 2.45 -24.36
N GLU A 110 17.66 2.96 -25.58
CA GLU A 110 18.48 4.14 -25.89
C GLU A 110 18.00 5.36 -25.10
N MET A 111 16.71 5.67 -25.15
CA MET A 111 16.14 6.80 -24.40
C MET A 111 16.29 6.64 -22.89
N LEU A 112 16.10 5.42 -22.39
CA LEU A 112 16.31 5.10 -20.98
C LEU A 112 17.76 5.36 -20.58
N THR A 113 18.73 5.04 -21.45
CA THR A 113 20.15 5.34 -21.21
C THR A 113 20.47 6.83 -21.24
N ILE A 114 19.83 7.60 -22.13
CA ILE A 114 20.05 9.05 -22.25
C ILE A 114 19.41 9.83 -21.11
N LEU A 115 18.16 9.51 -20.76
CA LEU A 115 17.38 10.27 -19.78
C LEU A 115 17.59 9.78 -18.34
N TYR A 116 17.89 8.49 -18.18
CA TYR A 116 17.95 7.80 -16.90
C TYR A 116 19.17 6.84 -16.84
N PRO A 117 20.41 7.38 -16.86
CA PRO A 117 21.63 6.57 -16.90
C PRO A 117 21.82 5.70 -15.64
N ASP A 118 22.32 4.47 -15.81
CA ASP A 118 22.48 3.46 -14.74
C ASP A 118 23.18 3.95 -13.46
N PRO A 119 24.29 4.73 -13.52
CA PRO A 119 25.00 5.13 -12.30
C PRO A 119 24.21 6.09 -11.41
N GLU A 120 23.24 6.80 -11.99
CA GLU A 120 22.46 7.84 -11.31
C GLU A 120 21.03 7.38 -10.99
N TRP A 121 20.55 6.35 -11.67
CA TRP A 121 19.15 5.91 -11.61
C TRP A 121 19.03 4.42 -11.35
N LEU A 122 18.27 4.08 -10.29
CA LEU A 122 17.83 2.72 -10.07
C LEU A 122 16.77 2.33 -11.11
N ARG A 123 17.08 1.33 -11.94
CA ARG A 123 16.17 0.81 -12.97
C ARG A 123 15.36 -0.36 -12.43
N ILE A 124 14.04 -0.19 -12.43
CA ILE A 124 13.08 -1.21 -12.04
C ILE A 124 12.16 -1.44 -13.24
N PHE A 125 12.20 -2.65 -13.80
CA PHE A 125 11.34 -3.06 -14.90
C PHE A 125 10.18 -3.87 -14.34
N THR A 126 8.97 -3.49 -14.70
CA THR A 126 7.74 -4.19 -14.30
C THR A 126 7.04 -4.67 -15.55
N ASP A 127 6.68 -5.95 -15.63
CA ASP A 127 5.78 -6.39 -16.70
C ASP A 127 4.32 -6.13 -16.31
N GLY A 128 3.58 -5.43 -17.17
CA GLY A 128 2.15 -5.23 -16.94
C GLY A 128 1.41 -6.54 -17.17
N SER A 129 1.17 -7.31 -16.11
CA SER A 129 0.35 -8.52 -16.16
C SER A 129 -1.13 -8.16 -16.26
N LEU A 130 -1.59 -7.81 -17.46
CA LEU A 130 -3.02 -7.70 -17.73
C LEU A 130 -3.59 -9.09 -18.04
N LEU A 131 -3.78 -9.92 -17.01
CA LEU A 131 -4.69 -11.06 -17.15
C LEU A 131 -6.11 -10.48 -17.05
N SER A 132 -6.86 -10.55 -18.14
CA SER A 132 -8.25 -10.09 -18.23
C SER A 132 -9.16 -10.73 -17.18
N ASP A 133 -8.75 -11.87 -16.63
CA ASP A 133 -9.63 -12.76 -15.85
C ASP A 133 -9.25 -12.82 -14.36
N SER A 134 -8.19 -12.14 -13.92
CA SER A 134 -7.81 -12.10 -12.50
C SER A 134 -7.23 -10.74 -12.10
N PRO A 135 -7.89 -9.96 -11.23
CA PRO A 135 -7.40 -8.65 -10.78
C PRO A 135 -6.12 -8.72 -9.92
N ASN A 136 -5.62 -9.93 -9.62
CA ASN A 136 -4.43 -10.19 -8.81
C ASN A 136 -3.35 -10.96 -9.58
N ALA A 137 -3.26 -10.78 -10.90
CA ALA A 137 -2.08 -11.22 -11.63
C ALA A 137 -0.88 -10.41 -11.10
N GLY A 138 0.05 -11.09 -10.43
CA GLY A 138 1.25 -10.44 -9.92
C GLY A 138 2.07 -9.87 -11.06
N THR A 139 2.53 -8.65 -10.91
CA THR A 139 3.52 -8.02 -11.80
C THR A 139 4.90 -8.56 -11.44
N GLY A 140 5.56 -9.18 -12.41
CA GLY A 140 6.97 -9.50 -12.34
C GLY A 140 7.79 -8.22 -12.26
N VAL A 141 8.74 -8.20 -11.34
CA VAL A 141 9.68 -7.09 -11.17
C VAL A 141 11.08 -7.61 -11.47
N SER A 142 11.77 -6.94 -12.39
CA SER A 142 13.16 -7.21 -12.74
C SER A 142 14.01 -5.98 -12.45
N SER A 143 15.10 -6.17 -11.73
CA SER A 143 16.13 -5.16 -11.51
C SER A 143 17.47 -5.85 -11.28
N GLU A 144 18.55 -5.17 -11.63
CA GLU A 144 19.91 -5.67 -11.39
C GLU A 144 20.15 -5.96 -9.90
N ILE A 145 19.60 -5.14 -9.00
CA ILE A 145 19.71 -5.34 -7.54
C ILE A 145 19.04 -6.63 -7.03
N PHE A 146 18.15 -7.23 -7.83
CA PHE A 146 17.45 -8.47 -7.50
C PHE A 146 17.93 -9.65 -8.35
N SER A 147 19.01 -9.47 -9.12
CA SER A 147 19.62 -10.51 -9.94
C SER A 147 20.67 -11.25 -9.10
N PHE A 148 20.21 -12.23 -8.32
CA PHE A 148 21.05 -13.13 -7.51
C PHE A 148 21.53 -14.35 -8.30
#